data_AF-A0A2S2DHL8-F1
#
_entry.id   AF-A0A2S2DHL8-F1
#
_cell.length_a   1.000
_cell.length_b   1.000
_cell.length_c   1.000
_cell.angle_alpha   90.00
_cell.angle_beta   90.00
_cell.angle_gamma   90.00
#
_symmetry.space_group_name_H-M   'P 1'
#
loop_
_entity.id
_entity.type
_entity.pdbx_description
1 polymer ?
#
loop_
_entity_poly.entity_id
_entity_poly.type
_entity_poly.pdbx_seq_one_letter_code
_entity_poly.pdbx_strand_id
1 'polypeptide(L)'
;MTHQTPKAFDFGDEHEAEAAPERNGLPRALSFDDPPQAPASTAATRKTVARPLFDSEDHPAVRDALATVHAEYPNVFAHSEQRLAILFRRILPVRLALVTEWAEAPLTEQAALLQPITELVLEFAQMGVPALLEAALETTKGPPGMFGRLFRRPTSPAEYRPALTSSRTQLMQLMADSEIAVRNLEASAKGLGLHLLVLAVVSTLVEDAPDAALRDALVQRRTLIQQAVRQAELSVLQMQQVRQQAADLIGQVSSFLTVTLPAVEMAQAQGGAR
;
A
#
# COMPACT_ATOMS: atom_id res chain seq x y z
N MET A 1 8.45 -26.11 -27.62
CA MET A 1 8.90 -25.18 -26.57
C MET A 1 8.63 -23.77 -27.07
N THR A 2 7.51 -23.18 -26.63
CA THR A 2 7.10 -21.82 -27.01
C THR A 2 6.95 -21.03 -25.71
N HIS A 3 7.91 -20.14 -25.46
CA HIS A 3 7.88 -19.21 -24.35
C HIS A 3 6.81 -18.15 -24.61
N GLN A 4 5.77 -18.11 -23.77
CA GLN A 4 4.91 -16.94 -23.63
C GLN A 4 5.47 -16.06 -22.51
N THR A 5 6.01 -14.91 -22.91
CA THR A 5 6.36 -13.81 -22.00
C THR A 5 5.07 -13.16 -21.47
N PRO A 6 4.99 -12.80 -20.17
CA PRO A 6 3.84 -12.08 -19.64
C PRO A 6 3.78 -10.67 -20.25
N LYS A 7 2.60 -10.30 -20.73
CA LYS A 7 2.33 -8.98 -21.31
C LYS A 7 2.28 -7.94 -20.18
N ALA A 8 3.30 -7.09 -20.11
CA ALA A 8 3.26 -5.89 -19.27
C ALA A 8 2.28 -4.88 -19.87
N PHE A 9 1.65 -4.08 -19.01
CA PHE A 9 0.82 -2.95 -19.42
C PHE A 9 1.71 -1.86 -20.05
N ASP A 10 1.43 -1.56 -21.32
CA ASP A 10 2.06 -0.53 -22.13
C ASP A 10 0.96 0.34 -22.74
N PHE A 11 1.04 1.66 -22.53
CA PHE A 11 0.24 2.65 -23.23
C PHE A 11 1.07 3.92 -23.40
N GLY A 12 1.64 4.06 -24.60
CA GLY A 12 2.46 5.19 -25.03
C GLY A 12 1.69 6.46 -25.35
N ASP A 13 2.44 7.57 -25.28
CA ASP A 13 2.10 8.91 -25.75
C ASP A 13 2.12 9.00 -27.29
N GLU A 14 1.33 9.96 -27.81
CA GLU A 14 1.46 10.75 -29.06
C GLU A 14 0.21 10.76 -29.95
N HIS A 15 -0.49 11.91 -30.00
CA HIS A 15 -0.38 12.83 -31.14
C HIS A 15 -1.19 14.13 -30.95
N GLU A 16 -0.50 15.25 -31.20
CA GLU A 16 -1.03 16.56 -31.56
C GLU A 16 -1.67 16.52 -32.97
N ALA A 17 -2.75 17.29 -33.20
CA ALA A 17 -2.74 18.51 -34.05
C ALA A 17 -4.15 19.00 -34.46
N GLU A 18 -4.29 20.34 -34.53
CA GLU A 18 -5.25 21.18 -35.28
C GLU A 18 -6.68 21.42 -34.71
N ALA A 19 -7.30 22.61 -34.71
CA ALA A 19 -7.03 23.93 -35.32
C ALA A 19 -7.76 25.07 -34.54
N ALA A 20 -7.36 26.33 -34.76
CA ALA A 20 -7.95 27.55 -34.17
C ALA A 20 -9.26 28.00 -34.87
N PRO A 21 -10.08 28.85 -34.22
CA PRO A 21 -10.37 30.13 -34.87
C PRO A 21 -10.42 31.38 -33.96
N GLU A 22 -10.01 32.46 -34.63
CA GLU A 22 -10.18 33.92 -34.52
C GLU A 22 -10.88 34.64 -33.36
N ARG A 23 -10.29 35.80 -33.05
CA ARG A 23 -10.70 36.87 -32.13
C ARG A 23 -11.80 37.76 -32.74
N ASN A 24 -12.80 38.16 -31.93
CA ASN A 24 -13.07 39.57 -31.60
C ASN A 24 -14.40 39.75 -30.82
N GLY A 25 -14.30 40.27 -29.59
CA GLY A 25 -15.41 40.78 -28.81
C GLY A 25 -14.91 41.32 -27.48
N LEU A 26 -15.00 42.64 -27.27
CA LEU A 26 -14.53 43.37 -26.07
C LEU A 26 -15.10 42.78 -24.75
N PRO A 27 -14.34 42.77 -23.64
CA PRO A 27 -14.79 42.18 -22.39
C PRO A 27 -15.94 42.99 -21.79
N ARG A 28 -17.09 42.35 -21.61
CA ARG A 28 -18.27 42.95 -20.97
C ARG A 28 -18.07 42.97 -19.46
N ALA A 29 -18.27 44.14 -18.85
CA ALA A 29 -18.18 44.34 -17.42
C ALA A 29 -19.22 43.49 -16.66
N LEU A 30 -18.78 42.86 -15.57
CA LEU A 30 -19.60 42.09 -14.65
C LEU A 30 -20.54 43.02 -13.87
N SER A 31 -21.82 43.06 -14.28
CA SER A 31 -22.89 43.68 -13.50
C SER A 31 -23.55 42.60 -12.63
N PHE A 32 -23.64 42.84 -11.32
CA PHE A 32 -24.13 41.91 -10.30
C PHE A 32 -25.52 42.29 -9.77
N ASP A 33 -26.40 42.81 -10.64
CA ASP A 33 -27.78 43.09 -10.24
C ASP A 33 -28.72 42.96 -11.45
N ASP A 34 -29.06 41.71 -11.76
CA ASP A 34 -30.25 41.35 -12.55
C ASP A 34 -30.55 39.86 -12.34
N PRO A 35 -31.71 39.47 -11.78
CA PRO A 35 -32.06 38.06 -11.64
C PRO A 35 -32.45 37.46 -13.00
N PRO A 36 -31.93 36.28 -13.39
CA PRO A 36 -32.29 35.69 -14.67
C PRO A 36 -33.75 35.23 -14.69
N GLN A 37 -34.50 35.76 -15.66
CA GLN A 37 -35.85 35.33 -16.01
C GLN A 37 -35.82 33.87 -16.51
N ALA A 38 -36.54 32.98 -15.83
CA ALA A 38 -36.59 31.57 -16.15
C ALA A 38 -37.22 31.32 -17.54
N PRO A 39 -36.58 30.55 -18.44
CA PRO A 39 -37.26 30.07 -19.63
C PRO A 39 -38.30 29.00 -19.23
N ALA A 40 -39.50 29.13 -19.80
CA ALA A 40 -40.62 28.23 -19.59
C ALA A 40 -40.21 26.78 -19.93
N SER A 41 -40.15 25.95 -18.88
CA SER A 41 -39.84 24.53 -18.97
C SER A 41 -41.06 23.78 -19.54
N THR A 42 -41.09 23.60 -20.86
CA THR A 42 -41.90 22.57 -21.52
C THR A 42 -40.97 21.50 -22.08
N ALA A 43 -40.44 20.68 -21.18
CA ALA A 43 -39.91 19.37 -21.53
C ALA A 43 -40.19 18.46 -20.34
N ALA A 44 -41.07 17.49 -20.56
CA ALA A 44 -41.32 16.42 -19.62
C ALA A 44 -39.98 15.78 -19.24
N THR A 45 -39.51 16.04 -18.02
CA THR A 45 -38.45 15.27 -17.40
C THR A 45 -39.01 13.88 -17.12
N ARG A 46 -38.93 13.00 -18.12
CA ARG A 46 -38.79 11.58 -17.82
C ARG A 46 -37.55 11.50 -16.94
N LYS A 47 -37.79 11.33 -15.66
CA LYS A 47 -36.84 10.77 -14.71
C LYS A 47 -36.43 9.43 -15.33
N THR A 48 -35.36 9.42 -16.10
CA THR A 48 -34.66 8.20 -16.49
C THR A 48 -34.02 7.70 -15.21
N VAL A 49 -34.84 7.03 -14.39
CA VAL A 49 -34.34 6.04 -13.44
C VAL A 49 -33.52 5.11 -14.32
N ALA A 50 -32.19 5.18 -14.20
CA ALA A 50 -31.27 4.33 -14.93
C ALA A 50 -31.72 2.89 -14.67
N ARG A 51 -32.39 2.31 -15.67
CA ARG A 51 -32.93 0.96 -15.58
C ARG A 51 -31.70 0.06 -15.43
N PRO A 52 -31.66 -0.84 -14.43
CA PRO A 52 -30.56 -1.78 -14.30
C PRO A 52 -30.36 -2.47 -15.65
N LEU A 53 -29.12 -2.51 -16.13
CA LEU A 53 -28.83 -3.18 -17.41
C LEU A 53 -29.19 -4.68 -17.34
N PHE A 54 -29.23 -5.25 -16.13
CA PHE A 54 -29.31 -6.68 -15.88
C PHE A 54 -30.10 -6.96 -14.57
N ASP A 55 -31.23 -7.69 -14.65
CA ASP A 55 -32.26 -7.79 -13.57
C ASP A 55 -32.45 -9.20 -12.93
N SER A 56 -31.61 -10.21 -13.22
CA SER A 56 -31.78 -11.59 -12.69
C SER A 56 -30.56 -12.18 -11.94
N GLU A 57 -30.76 -13.05 -10.95
CA GLU A 57 -29.70 -13.71 -10.16
C GLU A 57 -28.80 -14.67 -10.97
N ASP A 58 -29.36 -15.37 -11.96
CA ASP A 58 -28.63 -16.19 -12.94
C ASP A 58 -28.48 -15.44 -14.27
N HIS A 59 -27.91 -14.24 -14.19
CA HIS A 59 -27.74 -13.39 -15.36
C HIS A 59 -26.72 -13.99 -16.34
N PRO A 60 -26.99 -14.08 -17.67
CA PRO A 60 -25.98 -14.50 -18.65
C PRO A 60 -24.69 -13.68 -18.53
N ALA A 61 -24.78 -12.37 -18.27
CA ALA A 61 -23.61 -11.52 -18.04
C ALA A 61 -22.71 -11.94 -16.86
N VAL A 62 -23.25 -12.57 -15.80
CA VAL A 62 -22.40 -13.10 -14.70
C VAL A 62 -21.56 -14.27 -15.22
N ARG A 63 -22.16 -15.15 -16.03
CA ARG A 63 -21.49 -16.28 -16.65
C ARG A 63 -20.43 -15.80 -17.65
N ASP A 64 -20.78 -14.82 -18.47
CA ASP A 64 -19.86 -14.25 -19.47
C ASP A 64 -18.70 -13.54 -18.77
N ALA A 65 -18.95 -12.78 -17.71
CA ALA A 65 -17.90 -12.17 -16.89
C ALA A 65 -16.98 -13.22 -16.26
N LEU A 66 -17.53 -14.30 -15.70
CA LEU A 66 -16.73 -15.40 -15.15
C LEU A 66 -15.93 -16.13 -16.24
N ALA A 67 -16.48 -16.31 -17.43
CA ALA A 67 -15.78 -16.89 -18.57
C ALA A 67 -14.60 -16.00 -19.02
N THR A 68 -14.79 -14.68 -19.08
CA THR A 68 -13.70 -13.72 -19.34
C THR A 68 -12.59 -13.86 -18.30
N VAL A 69 -12.94 -13.89 -17.00
CA VAL A 69 -11.93 -14.05 -15.95
C VAL A 69 -11.23 -15.41 -16.02
N HIS A 70 -11.95 -16.48 -16.33
CA HIS A 70 -11.37 -17.80 -16.50
C HIS A 70 -10.35 -17.84 -17.66
N ALA A 71 -10.66 -17.18 -18.77
CA ALA A 71 -9.80 -17.12 -19.95
C ALA A 71 -8.58 -16.22 -19.74
N GLU A 72 -8.77 -15.03 -19.19
CA GLU A 72 -7.71 -14.00 -19.10
C GLU A 72 -6.89 -14.08 -17.81
N TYR A 73 -7.48 -14.60 -16.72
CA TYR A 73 -6.86 -14.65 -15.39
C TYR A 73 -7.04 -16.03 -14.72
N PRO A 74 -6.59 -17.13 -15.37
CA PRO A 74 -6.86 -18.50 -14.91
C PRO A 74 -6.36 -18.77 -13.48
N ASN A 75 -5.21 -18.20 -13.10
CA ASN A 75 -4.64 -18.35 -11.76
C ASN A 75 -5.52 -17.71 -10.68
N VAL A 76 -6.10 -16.53 -10.96
CA VAL A 76 -6.99 -15.85 -10.00
C VAL A 76 -8.32 -16.60 -9.90
N PHE A 77 -8.86 -17.02 -11.05
CA PHE A 77 -10.10 -17.77 -11.15
C PHE A 77 -10.05 -19.07 -10.32
N ALA A 78 -8.97 -19.85 -10.47
CA ALA A 78 -8.80 -21.13 -9.77
C ALA A 78 -8.93 -21.04 -8.23
N HIS A 79 -8.59 -19.90 -7.64
CA HIS A 79 -8.62 -19.70 -6.19
C HIS A 79 -9.79 -18.84 -5.70
N SER A 80 -10.49 -18.15 -6.61
CA SER A 80 -11.43 -17.08 -6.26
C SER A 80 -12.77 -17.15 -6.97
N GLU A 81 -13.06 -18.20 -7.75
CA GLU A 81 -14.29 -18.35 -8.55
C GLU A 81 -15.56 -17.97 -7.76
N GLN A 82 -15.78 -18.58 -6.59
CA GLN A 82 -16.97 -18.31 -5.77
C GLN A 82 -17.05 -16.84 -5.32
N ARG A 83 -15.92 -16.25 -4.93
CA ARG A 83 -15.85 -14.84 -4.51
C ARG A 83 -16.12 -13.91 -5.69
N LEU A 84 -15.54 -14.20 -6.86
CA LEU A 84 -15.78 -13.47 -8.10
C LEU A 84 -17.25 -13.53 -8.51
N ALA A 85 -17.89 -14.71 -8.43
CA ALA A 85 -19.31 -14.85 -8.74
C ALA A 85 -20.19 -13.97 -7.84
N ILE A 86 -19.89 -13.92 -6.53
CA ILE A 86 -20.60 -13.03 -5.60
C ILE A 86 -20.39 -11.55 -5.97
N LEU A 87 -19.15 -11.15 -6.26
CA LEU A 87 -18.84 -9.77 -6.63
C LEU A 87 -19.50 -9.37 -7.96
N PHE A 88 -19.44 -10.23 -8.98
CA PHE A 88 -20.10 -10.00 -10.26
C PHE A 88 -21.61 -9.84 -10.12
N ARG A 89 -22.28 -10.73 -9.38
CA ARG A 89 -23.73 -10.59 -9.10
C ARG A 89 -24.05 -9.26 -8.42
N ARG A 90 -23.18 -8.77 -7.54
CA ARG A 90 -23.38 -7.50 -6.85
C ARG A 90 -23.22 -6.30 -7.77
N ILE A 91 -22.21 -6.26 -8.64
CA ILE A 91 -21.89 -5.08 -9.48
C ILE A 91 -22.66 -5.05 -10.80
N LEU A 92 -23.09 -6.20 -11.33
CA LEU A 92 -23.67 -6.32 -12.66
C LEU A 92 -25.04 -5.68 -12.86
N PRO A 93 -25.80 -5.16 -11.88
CA PRO A 93 -26.85 -4.19 -12.22
C PRO A 93 -26.29 -2.90 -12.89
N VAL A 94 -24.95 -2.70 -12.81
CA VAL A 94 -24.12 -1.60 -13.34
C VAL A 94 -24.81 -0.25 -13.25
N ARG A 95 -25.10 0.16 -12.01
CA ARG A 95 -25.70 1.46 -11.69
C ARG A 95 -24.64 2.43 -11.23
N LEU A 96 -24.75 3.71 -11.61
CA LEU A 96 -23.80 4.76 -11.21
C LEU A 96 -23.53 4.77 -9.69
N ALA A 97 -24.59 4.80 -8.87
CA ALA A 97 -24.48 4.80 -7.41
C ALA A 97 -23.72 3.58 -6.85
N LEU A 98 -23.92 2.41 -7.48
CA LEU A 98 -23.26 1.17 -7.08
C LEU A 98 -21.77 1.18 -7.42
N VAL A 99 -21.40 1.74 -8.58
CA VAL A 99 -20.01 1.89 -9.01
C VAL A 99 -19.28 2.89 -8.12
N THR A 100 -19.91 4.02 -7.79
CA THR A 100 -19.30 5.06 -6.95
C THR A 100 -18.97 4.56 -5.54
N GLU A 101 -19.81 3.69 -4.97
CA GLU A 101 -19.65 3.11 -3.63
C GLU A 101 -18.90 1.76 -3.65
N TRP A 102 -18.51 1.27 -4.83
CA TRP A 102 -17.96 -0.08 -5.00
C TRP A 102 -16.67 -0.29 -4.20
N ALA A 103 -16.61 -1.31 -3.35
CA ALA A 103 -15.44 -1.57 -2.49
C ALA A 103 -15.11 -0.46 -1.48
N GLU A 104 -16.07 0.40 -1.10
CA GLU A 104 -15.83 1.42 -0.07
C GLU A 104 -15.35 0.83 1.27
N ALA A 105 -16.04 -0.19 1.80
CA ALA A 105 -15.62 -0.80 3.06
C ALA A 105 -14.20 -1.44 2.97
N PRO A 106 -13.87 -2.25 1.95
CA PRO A 106 -12.50 -2.73 1.74
C PRO A 106 -11.44 -1.62 1.63
N LEU A 107 -11.77 -0.47 1.05
CA LEU A 107 -10.84 0.68 0.97
C LEU A 107 -10.61 1.30 2.33
N THR A 108 -11.67 1.50 3.12
CA THR A 108 -11.57 1.99 4.49
C THR A 108 -10.77 1.03 5.38
N GLU A 109 -11.02 -0.27 5.26
CA GLU A 109 -10.27 -1.31 5.97
C GLU A 109 -8.78 -1.28 5.59
N GLN A 110 -8.45 -1.20 4.30
CA GLN A 110 -7.06 -1.11 3.86
C GLN A 110 -6.36 0.13 4.39
N ALA A 111 -7.04 1.29 4.40
CA ALA A 111 -6.50 2.52 4.96
C ALA A 111 -6.17 2.38 6.45
N ALA A 112 -7.02 1.71 7.23
CA ALA A 112 -6.76 1.43 8.64
C ALA A 112 -5.56 0.50 8.85
N LEU A 113 -5.33 -0.44 7.94
CA LEU A 113 -4.19 -1.39 8.01
C LEU A 113 -2.83 -0.75 7.72
N LEU A 114 -2.79 0.46 7.18
CA LEU A 114 -1.53 1.20 6.97
C LEU A 114 -0.99 1.83 8.27
N GLN A 115 -1.88 2.10 9.24
CA GLN A 115 -1.49 2.71 10.51
C GLN A 115 -0.52 1.82 11.31
N PRO A 116 -0.80 0.52 11.54
CA PRO A 116 0.14 -0.37 12.23
C PRO A 116 1.51 -0.48 11.54
N ILE A 117 1.55 -0.48 10.20
CA ILE A 117 2.83 -0.50 9.47
C ILE A 117 3.63 0.76 9.75
N THR A 118 2.98 1.92 9.71
CA THR A 118 3.61 3.22 9.98
C THR A 118 4.14 3.29 11.41
N GLU A 119 3.37 2.79 12.39
CA GLU A 119 3.77 2.71 13.80
C GLU A 119 5.00 1.82 13.98
N LEU A 120 5.02 0.63 13.37
CA LEU A 120 6.17 -0.28 13.46
C LEU A 120 7.44 0.31 12.84
N VAL A 121 7.34 1.01 11.70
CA VAL A 121 8.49 1.70 11.10
C VAL A 121 9.03 2.80 12.05
N LEU A 122 8.12 3.55 12.69
CA LEU A 122 8.49 4.57 13.66
C LEU A 122 9.13 3.96 14.92
N GLU A 123 8.56 2.88 15.46
CA GLU A 123 9.11 2.14 16.60
C GLU A 123 10.53 1.66 16.31
N PHE A 124 10.77 1.03 15.14
CA PHE A 124 12.10 0.61 14.72
C PHE A 124 13.10 1.77 14.72
N ALA A 125 12.73 2.91 14.14
CA ALA A 125 13.58 4.09 14.09
C ALA A 125 13.89 4.64 15.49
N GLN A 126 12.89 4.63 16.40
CA GLN A 126 13.03 5.11 17.77
C GLN A 126 13.89 4.20 18.66
N MET A 127 14.00 2.90 18.36
CA MET A 127 14.84 2.00 19.14
C MET A 127 16.33 2.41 19.17
N GLY A 128 16.81 3.14 18.14
CA GLY A 128 18.17 3.68 18.11
C GLY A 128 19.28 2.62 18.24
N VAL A 129 18.98 1.35 17.93
CA VAL A 129 19.90 0.22 18.17
C VAL A 129 21.24 0.37 17.46
N PRO A 130 21.33 0.87 16.20
CA PRO A 130 22.63 1.08 15.55
C PRO A 130 23.56 1.98 16.35
N ALA A 131 23.06 3.13 16.83
CA ALA A 131 23.84 4.08 17.63
C ALA A 131 24.23 3.51 19.00
N LEU A 132 23.32 2.74 19.62
CA LEU A 132 23.60 2.05 20.87
C LEU A 132 24.72 1.01 20.71
N LEU A 133 24.67 0.22 19.64
CA LEU A 133 25.67 -0.79 19.32
C LEU A 133 27.02 -0.15 18.97
N GLU A 134 27.03 0.93 18.19
CA GLU A 134 28.24 1.68 17.86
C GLU A 134 28.91 2.24 19.13
N ALA A 135 28.14 2.88 20.02
CA ALA A 135 28.65 3.37 21.29
C ALA A 135 29.26 2.24 22.15
N ALA A 136 28.60 1.08 22.20
CA ALA A 136 29.11 -0.09 22.90
C ALA A 136 30.42 -0.61 22.28
N LEU A 137 30.51 -0.68 20.94
CA LEU A 137 31.72 -1.09 20.22
C LEU A 137 32.88 -0.11 20.44
N GLU A 138 32.64 1.21 20.46
CA GLU A 138 33.67 2.20 20.76
C GLU A 138 34.29 1.98 22.15
N THR A 139 33.50 1.60 23.16
CA THR A 139 34.06 1.29 24.50
C THR A 139 35.00 0.07 24.52
N THR A 140 34.98 -0.76 23.48
CA THR A 140 35.89 -1.91 23.33
C THR A 140 37.21 -1.57 22.64
N LYS A 141 37.32 -0.40 21.98
CA LYS A 141 38.51 0.02 21.24
C LYS A 141 39.61 0.58 22.16
N GLY A 142 40.31 -0.31 22.87
CA GLY A 142 41.62 -0.04 23.50
C GLY A 142 41.60 0.90 24.73
N PRO A 143 42.69 0.94 25.52
CA PRO A 143 42.64 1.56 26.84
C PRO A 143 42.53 3.08 26.70
N PRO A 144 41.79 3.77 27.59
CA PRO A 144 41.92 5.21 27.70
C PRO A 144 43.41 5.52 27.88
N GLY A 145 43.98 6.34 26.98
CA GLY A 145 45.31 6.91 27.18
C GLY A 145 45.40 7.55 28.57
N MET A 146 46.61 7.82 29.06
CA MET A 146 46.86 8.32 30.43
C MET A 146 45.93 9.48 30.90
N PHE A 147 45.32 10.22 29.98
CA PHE A 147 44.28 11.24 30.24
C PHE A 147 42.91 10.73 30.69
N GLY A 148 42.50 9.50 30.36
CA GLY A 148 41.23 8.95 30.84
C GLY A 148 41.28 8.49 32.31
N ARG A 149 42.48 8.24 32.86
CA ARG A 149 42.67 8.00 34.30
C ARG A 149 42.44 9.26 35.15
N LEU A 150 42.48 10.45 34.56
CA LEU A 150 42.31 11.72 35.29
C LEU A 150 40.91 12.33 35.19
N PHE A 151 40.09 11.98 34.18
CA PHE A 151 38.89 12.78 33.87
C PHE A 151 37.54 12.06 33.73
N ARG A 152 37.43 10.72 33.84
CA ARG A 152 36.13 10.04 33.94
C ARG A 152 36.32 8.55 34.22
N ARG A 153 35.43 7.92 35.00
CA ARG A 153 35.22 6.47 34.90
C ARG A 153 34.88 6.18 33.43
N PRO A 154 35.72 5.45 32.66
CA PRO A 154 35.31 5.01 31.34
C PRO A 154 34.07 4.12 31.52
N THR A 155 32.98 4.46 30.84
CA THR A 155 31.76 3.64 30.80
C THR A 155 32.17 2.23 30.39
N SER A 156 31.97 1.25 31.26
CA SER A 156 32.38 -0.12 30.96
C SER A 156 31.51 -0.68 29.82
N PRO A 157 32.07 -1.45 28.87
CA PRO A 157 31.27 -2.17 27.87
C PRO A 157 30.11 -2.99 28.49
N ALA A 158 30.29 -3.46 29.72
CA ALA A 158 29.27 -4.20 30.48
C ALA A 158 28.03 -3.34 30.83
N GLU A 159 28.14 -2.01 30.89
CA GLU A 159 27.03 -1.10 31.17
C GLU A 159 26.00 -1.07 30.01
N TYR A 160 26.43 -1.40 28.79
CA TYR A 160 25.55 -1.50 27.62
C TYR A 160 24.79 -2.81 27.55
N ARG A 161 25.20 -3.85 28.32
CA ARG A 161 24.61 -5.19 28.26
C ARG A 161 23.09 -5.21 28.50
N PRO A 162 22.52 -4.51 29.51
CA PRO A 162 21.08 -4.51 29.74
C PRO A 162 20.32 -3.83 28.60
N ALA A 163 20.82 -2.68 28.13
CA ALA A 163 20.21 -1.92 27.05
C ALA A 163 20.19 -2.73 25.75
N LEU A 164 21.33 -3.31 25.36
CA LEU A 164 21.43 -4.16 24.17
C LEU A 164 20.57 -5.44 24.27
N THR A 165 20.48 -6.04 25.47
CA THR A 165 19.58 -7.19 25.69
C THR A 165 18.12 -6.79 25.49
N SER A 166 17.71 -5.63 26.02
CA SER A 166 16.36 -5.08 25.83
C SER A 166 16.09 -4.76 24.37
N SER A 167 17.02 -4.09 23.68
CA SER A 167 16.90 -3.77 22.25
C SER A 167 16.75 -5.03 21.40
N ARG A 168 17.48 -6.12 21.70
CA ARG A 168 17.31 -7.39 21.00
C ARG A 168 15.89 -7.94 21.18
N THR A 169 15.35 -7.92 22.39
CA THR A 169 13.98 -8.38 22.66
C THR A 169 12.96 -7.51 21.91
N GLN A 170 13.13 -6.18 21.91
CA GLN A 170 12.27 -5.26 21.17
C GLN A 170 12.31 -5.50 19.66
N LEU A 171 13.50 -5.73 19.08
CA LEU A 171 13.64 -6.08 17.66
C LEU A 171 12.95 -7.41 17.33
N MET A 172 13.05 -8.42 18.21
CA MET A 172 12.34 -9.70 18.02
C MET A 172 10.82 -9.53 18.09
N GLN A 173 10.32 -8.68 18.98
CA GLN A 173 8.90 -8.36 19.08
C GLN A 173 8.41 -7.64 17.82
N LEU A 174 9.15 -6.64 17.35
CA LEU A 174 8.87 -5.93 16.10
C LEU A 174 8.83 -6.88 14.88
N MET A 175 9.70 -7.87 14.84
CA MET A 175 9.66 -8.92 13.81
C MET A 175 8.35 -9.73 13.85
N ALA A 176 7.85 -10.06 15.03
CA ALA A 176 6.58 -10.79 15.18
C ALA A 176 5.38 -9.91 14.80
N ASP A 177 5.32 -8.69 15.32
CA ASP A 177 4.19 -7.79 15.09
C ASP A 177 4.09 -7.34 13.62
N SER A 178 5.23 -7.09 12.99
CA SER A 178 5.28 -6.77 11.56
C SER A 178 4.83 -7.92 10.67
N GLU A 179 4.94 -9.18 11.10
CA GLU A 179 4.49 -10.32 10.29
C GLU A 179 2.98 -10.31 10.17
N ILE A 180 2.31 -10.05 11.30
CA ILE A 180 0.86 -9.95 11.39
C ILE A 180 0.37 -8.76 10.56
N ALA A 181 1.01 -7.59 10.73
CA ALA A 181 0.64 -6.38 10.00
C ALA A 181 0.80 -6.55 8.47
N VAL A 182 1.94 -7.08 8.02
CA VAL A 182 2.19 -7.36 6.59
C VAL A 182 1.18 -8.36 6.04
N ARG A 183 0.95 -9.48 6.74
CA ARG A 183 -0.02 -10.50 6.31
C ARG A 183 -1.42 -9.93 6.14
N ASN A 184 -1.87 -9.11 7.09
CA ASN A 184 -3.19 -8.49 7.04
C ASN A 184 -3.29 -7.51 5.86
N LEU A 185 -2.27 -6.67 5.66
CA LEU A 185 -2.21 -5.71 4.56
C LEU A 185 -2.19 -6.40 3.19
N GLU A 186 -1.40 -7.47 3.03
CA GLU A 186 -1.37 -8.28 1.82
C GLU A 186 -2.71 -8.96 1.53
N ALA A 187 -3.36 -9.52 2.57
CA ALA A 187 -4.68 -10.13 2.42
C ALA A 187 -5.73 -9.11 1.97
N SER A 188 -5.68 -7.90 2.53
CA SER A 188 -6.54 -6.77 2.14
C SER A 188 -6.26 -6.34 0.69
N ALA A 189 -4.99 -6.20 0.31
CA ALA A 189 -4.60 -5.84 -1.06
C ALA A 189 -5.07 -6.88 -2.08
N LYS A 190 -4.93 -8.18 -1.78
CA LYS A 190 -5.47 -9.27 -2.61
C LYS A 190 -6.99 -9.17 -2.74
N GLY A 191 -7.69 -8.88 -1.65
CA GLY A 191 -9.14 -8.66 -1.65
C GLY A 191 -9.58 -7.49 -2.53
N LEU A 192 -8.90 -6.35 -2.44
CA LEU A 192 -9.13 -5.20 -3.32
C LEU A 192 -8.74 -5.47 -4.77
N GLY A 193 -7.70 -6.29 -5.01
CA GLY A 193 -7.34 -6.77 -6.33
C GLY A 193 -8.48 -7.52 -7.04
N LEU A 194 -9.28 -8.30 -6.29
CA LEU A 194 -10.48 -8.93 -6.86
C LEU A 194 -11.56 -7.90 -7.23
N HIS A 195 -11.75 -6.86 -6.41
CA HIS A 195 -12.70 -5.78 -6.72
C HIS A 195 -12.26 -4.97 -7.93
N LEU A 196 -10.95 -4.75 -8.09
CA LEU A 196 -10.34 -4.10 -9.24
C LEU A 196 -10.54 -4.92 -10.52
N LEU A 197 -10.28 -6.22 -10.45
CA LEU A 197 -10.49 -7.15 -11.57
C LEU A 197 -11.95 -7.16 -12.02
N VAL A 198 -12.88 -7.21 -11.07
CA VAL A 198 -14.31 -7.15 -11.35
C VAL A 198 -14.69 -5.86 -12.07
N LEU A 199 -14.16 -4.70 -11.64
CA LEU A 199 -14.38 -3.45 -12.37
C LEU A 199 -13.78 -3.48 -13.78
N ALA A 200 -12.59 -4.05 -13.96
CA ALA A 200 -11.97 -4.16 -15.27
C ALA A 200 -12.82 -4.97 -16.25
N VAL A 201 -13.36 -6.12 -15.81
CA VAL A 201 -14.28 -6.94 -16.63
C VAL A 201 -15.61 -6.25 -16.85
N VAL A 202 -16.17 -5.55 -15.86
CA VAL A 202 -17.41 -4.80 -16.07
C VAL A 202 -17.20 -3.67 -17.08
N SER A 203 -16.05 -2.99 -17.05
CA SER A 203 -15.72 -1.93 -18.02
C SER A 203 -15.70 -2.44 -19.46
N THR A 204 -15.24 -3.67 -19.73
CA THR A 204 -15.28 -4.23 -21.09
C THR A 204 -16.71 -4.61 -21.50
N LEU A 205 -17.54 -5.08 -20.57
CA LEU A 205 -18.94 -5.41 -20.84
C LEU A 205 -19.82 -4.19 -21.15
N VAL A 206 -19.45 -3.01 -20.67
CA VAL A 206 -20.21 -1.76 -20.89
C VAL A 206 -19.48 -0.74 -21.76
N GLU A 207 -18.45 -1.16 -22.49
CA GLU A 207 -17.63 -0.28 -23.35
C GLU A 207 -18.50 0.51 -24.35
N ASP A 208 -19.47 -0.18 -24.97
CA ASP A 208 -20.41 0.39 -25.93
C ASP A 208 -21.66 1.04 -25.29
N ALA A 209 -21.77 1.06 -23.96
CA ALA A 209 -22.95 1.63 -23.29
C ALA A 209 -22.98 3.16 -23.47
N PRO A 210 -24.14 3.79 -23.73
CA PRO A 210 -24.21 5.22 -24.04
C PRO A 210 -23.97 6.15 -22.84
N ASP A 211 -23.95 5.62 -21.61
CA ASP A 211 -23.84 6.41 -20.38
C ASP A 211 -22.38 6.81 -20.09
N ALA A 212 -22.01 8.03 -20.52
CA ALA A 212 -20.68 8.58 -20.29
C ALA A 212 -20.34 8.74 -18.80
N ALA A 213 -21.30 9.15 -17.97
CA ALA A 213 -21.08 9.36 -16.55
C ALA A 213 -20.76 8.04 -15.83
N LEU A 214 -21.41 6.95 -16.23
CA LEU A 214 -21.12 5.61 -15.74
C LEU A 214 -19.70 5.16 -16.13
N ARG A 215 -19.27 5.38 -17.39
CA ARG A 215 -17.92 5.03 -17.84
C ARG A 215 -16.85 5.82 -17.08
N ASP A 216 -17.06 7.11 -16.89
CA ASP A 216 -16.14 7.96 -16.11
C ASP A 216 -16.06 7.48 -14.66
N ALA A 217 -17.19 7.13 -14.04
CA ALA A 217 -17.22 6.59 -12.68
C ALA A 217 -16.47 5.25 -12.56
N LEU A 218 -16.59 4.36 -13.55
CA LEU A 218 -15.81 3.11 -13.60
C LEU A 218 -14.31 3.38 -13.65
N VAL A 219 -13.87 4.32 -14.51
CA VAL A 219 -12.45 4.70 -14.63
C VAL A 219 -11.93 5.31 -13.34
N GLN A 220 -12.68 6.24 -12.74
CA GLN A 220 -12.32 6.87 -11.46
C GLN A 220 -12.20 5.83 -10.34
N ARG A 221 -13.20 4.93 -10.23
CA ARG A 221 -13.20 3.92 -9.17
C ARG A 221 -12.08 2.90 -9.34
N ARG A 222 -11.80 2.48 -10.57
CA ARG A 222 -10.67 1.59 -10.91
C ARG A 222 -9.35 2.25 -10.51
N THR A 223 -9.16 3.52 -10.86
CA THR A 223 -7.97 4.29 -10.52
C THR A 223 -7.75 4.35 -9.00
N LEU A 224 -8.81 4.67 -8.25
CA LEU A 224 -8.76 4.75 -6.78
C LEU A 224 -8.35 3.41 -6.17
N ILE A 225 -9.03 2.31 -6.53
CA ILE A 225 -8.70 0.98 -6.00
C ILE A 225 -7.27 0.57 -6.40
N GLN A 226 -6.84 0.86 -7.62
CA GLN A 226 -5.49 0.57 -8.08
C GLN A 226 -4.43 1.35 -7.30
N GLN A 227 -4.69 2.62 -6.97
CA GLN A 227 -3.80 3.41 -6.11
C GLN A 227 -3.70 2.80 -4.71
N ALA A 228 -4.82 2.39 -4.12
CA ALA A 228 -4.85 1.79 -2.79
C ALA A 228 -4.08 0.45 -2.73
N VAL A 229 -4.25 -0.41 -3.75
CA VAL A 229 -3.46 -1.65 -3.89
C VAL A 229 -1.97 -1.36 -4.01
N ARG A 230 -1.57 -0.42 -4.87
CA ARG A 230 -0.16 -0.04 -5.02
C ARG A 230 0.44 0.53 -3.73
N GLN A 231 -0.33 1.34 -2.99
CA GLN A 231 0.12 1.87 -1.71
C GLN A 231 0.38 0.75 -0.70
N ALA A 232 -0.51 -0.24 -0.62
CA ALA A 232 -0.31 -1.39 0.24
C ALA A 232 0.92 -2.22 -0.15
N GLU A 233 1.14 -2.46 -1.44
CA GLU A 233 2.33 -3.16 -1.95
C GLU A 233 3.63 -2.44 -1.57
N LEU A 234 3.67 -1.11 -1.73
CA LEU A 234 4.83 -0.30 -1.33
C LEU A 234 5.07 -0.36 0.18
N SER A 235 4.02 -0.27 1.00
CA SER A 235 4.12 -0.38 2.45
C SER A 235 4.61 -1.77 2.90
N VAL A 236 4.19 -2.84 2.21
CA VAL A 236 4.70 -4.20 2.45
C VAL A 236 6.19 -4.27 2.15
N LEU A 237 6.65 -3.75 1.01
CA LEU A 237 8.08 -3.74 0.65
C LEU A 237 8.92 -2.94 1.65
N GLN A 238 8.42 -1.77 2.08
CA GLN A 238 9.08 -0.95 3.11
C GLN A 238 9.22 -1.73 4.43
N MET A 239 8.16 -2.40 4.87
CA MET A 239 8.20 -3.19 6.10
C MET A 239 9.13 -4.40 5.98
N GLN A 240 9.21 -5.04 4.80
CA GLN A 240 10.16 -6.13 4.55
C GLN A 240 11.61 -5.64 4.65
N GLN A 241 11.91 -4.44 4.15
CA GLN A 241 13.24 -3.84 4.31
C GLN A 241 13.57 -3.59 5.79
N VAL A 242 12.64 -3.04 6.56
CA VAL A 242 12.82 -2.83 8.01
C VAL A 242 13.05 -4.15 8.74
N ARG A 243 12.28 -5.20 8.40
CA ARG A 243 12.47 -6.54 8.97
C ARG A 243 13.87 -7.10 8.68
N GLN A 244 14.38 -6.91 7.47
CA GLN A 244 15.73 -7.36 7.13
C GLN A 244 16.78 -6.63 7.98
N GLN A 245 16.67 -5.30 8.11
CA GLN A 245 17.57 -4.51 8.95
C GLN A 245 17.48 -4.91 10.42
N ALA A 246 16.27 -5.17 10.93
CA ALA A 246 16.07 -5.65 12.30
C ALA A 246 16.72 -7.02 12.53
N ALA A 247 16.59 -7.95 11.57
CA ALA A 247 17.24 -9.26 11.64
C ALA A 247 18.78 -9.14 11.69
N ASP A 248 19.36 -8.27 10.86
CA ASP A 248 20.79 -8.01 10.87
C ASP A 248 21.26 -7.43 12.21
N LEU A 249 20.51 -6.47 12.77
CA LEU A 249 20.81 -5.88 14.07
C LEU A 249 20.68 -6.89 15.22
N ILE A 250 19.68 -7.77 15.18
CA ILE A 250 19.55 -8.87 16.16
C ILE A 250 20.82 -9.73 16.12
N GLY A 251 21.31 -10.07 14.93
CA GLY A 251 22.54 -10.84 14.75
C GLY A 251 23.76 -10.12 15.33
N GLN A 252 23.93 -8.84 15.00
CA GLN A 252 25.06 -8.03 15.48
C GLN A 252 25.05 -7.85 17.00
N VAL A 253 23.89 -7.51 17.59
CA VAL A 253 23.72 -7.38 19.04
C VAL A 253 23.99 -8.71 19.73
N SER A 254 23.50 -9.82 19.18
CA SER A 254 23.76 -11.15 19.73
C SER A 254 25.24 -11.51 19.69
N SER A 255 25.93 -11.22 18.58
CA SER A 255 27.38 -11.41 18.45
C SER A 255 28.15 -10.57 19.47
N PHE A 256 27.77 -9.29 19.65
CA PHE A 256 28.42 -8.43 20.64
C PHE A 256 28.27 -8.98 22.05
N LEU A 257 27.04 -9.36 22.44
CA LEU A 257 26.74 -9.85 23.79
C LEU A 257 27.38 -11.20 24.12
N THR A 258 27.57 -12.07 23.13
CA THR A 258 28.03 -13.46 23.34
C THR A 258 29.50 -13.68 23.01
N VAL A 259 30.09 -12.86 22.15
CA VAL A 259 31.48 -13.02 21.69
C VAL A 259 32.32 -11.83 22.13
N THR A 260 31.97 -10.62 21.69
CA THR A 260 32.81 -9.43 21.89
C THR A 260 32.93 -9.04 23.35
N LEU A 261 31.79 -8.91 24.04
CA LEU A 261 31.76 -8.46 25.43
C LEU A 261 32.52 -9.44 26.36
N PRO A 262 32.27 -10.77 26.32
CA PRO A 262 33.04 -11.72 27.12
C PRO A 262 34.55 -11.70 26.81
N ALA A 263 34.95 -11.56 25.54
CA ALA A 263 36.36 -11.50 25.17
C ALA A 263 37.07 -10.26 25.77
N VAL A 264 36.38 -9.11 25.78
CA VAL A 264 36.89 -7.87 26.39
C VAL A 264 36.98 -8.00 27.90
N GLU A 265 35.96 -8.56 28.56
CA GLU A 265 35.96 -8.83 30.00
C GLU A 265 37.14 -9.75 30.41
N MET A 266 37.40 -10.81 29.63
CA MET A 266 38.54 -11.71 29.86
C MET A 266 39.89 -11.02 29.67
N ALA A 267 40.04 -10.20 28.61
CA ALA A 267 41.27 -9.46 28.37
C ALA A 267 41.56 -8.43 29.48
N GLN A 268 40.54 -7.75 29.99
CA GLN A 268 40.66 -6.83 31.12
C GLN A 268 41.05 -7.55 32.42
N ALA A 269 40.47 -8.72 32.69
CA ALA A 269 40.81 -9.53 33.86
C ALA A 269 42.27 -10.03 33.82
N GLN A 270 42.79 -10.39 32.65
CA GLN A 270 44.18 -10.84 32.48
C GLN A 270 45.19 -9.68 32.52
N GLY A 271 44.80 -8.49 32.04
CA GLY A 271 45.64 -7.29 32.04
C GLY A 271 45.75 -6.61 33.41
N GLY A 272 44.78 -6.80 34.31
CA GLY A 272 44.81 -6.29 35.69
C GLY A 272 45.58 -7.14 36.70
N ALA A 273 46.04 -8.33 36.30
CA ALA A 273 46.77 -9.27 37.15
C ALA A 273 48.30 -9.18 37.00
N ARG A 274 48.83 -8.10 36.42
CA ARG A 274 50.26 -7.83 36.25
C ARG A 274 50.67 -6.53 36.94
#